data_AF-A0A5C7HZB0-F1
#
_entry.id   AF-A0A5C7HZB0-F1
#
_cell.length_a   1.000
_cell.length_b   1.000
_cell.length_c   1.000
_cell.angle_alpha   90.00
_cell.angle_beta   90.00
_cell.angle_gamma   90.00
#
_symmetry.space_group_name_H-M   'P 1'
#
loop_
_entity.id
_entity.type
_entity.pdbx_description
1 polymer ?
#
loop_
_entity_poly.entity_id
_entity_poly.type
_entity_poly.pdbx_seq_one_letter_code
_entity_poly.pdbx_strand_id
1 'polypeptide(L)'
;MKKNKKLDYDPYLRACLVDCFDLYSDAVSTLKQAITDYKSNHYEDANFQVSSVMDASTACEDGFKEKQGVVSPLTKRNNDQFQLTAISLSIINMND
;
A
#
# COMPACT_ATOMS: atom_id res chain seq x y z
N MET A 1 7.59 -15.96 -12.41
CA MET A 1 6.30 -15.74 -11.71
C MET A 1 5.30 -16.77 -12.21
N LYS A 2 4.76 -17.64 -11.34
CA LYS A 2 3.77 -18.66 -11.75
C LYS A 2 2.45 -17.96 -12.07
N LYS A 3 2.02 -17.98 -13.33
CA LYS A 3 0.71 -17.43 -13.74
C LYS A 3 -0.40 -18.33 -13.19
N ASN A 4 -1.26 -17.78 -12.32
CA ASN A 4 -2.45 -18.46 -11.85
C ASN A 4 -3.52 -18.38 -12.95
N LYS A 5 -3.88 -19.52 -13.55
CA LYS A 5 -4.82 -19.61 -14.70
C LYS A 5 -6.19 -18.96 -14.46
N LYS A 6 -6.61 -18.79 -13.19
CA LYS A 6 -7.88 -18.15 -12.79
C LYS A 6 -7.88 -16.62 -12.94
N LEU A 7 -6.70 -16.00 -12.86
CA LEU A 7 -6.51 -14.55 -12.93
C LEU A 7 -6.68 -13.97 -14.34
N ASP A 8 -6.48 -14.79 -15.38
CA ASP A 8 -6.57 -14.35 -16.77
C ASP A 8 -8.02 -14.20 -17.27
N TYR A 9 -9.01 -14.71 -16.53
CA TYR A 9 -10.41 -14.80 -16.97
C TYR A 9 -11.42 -14.00 -16.13
N ASP A 10 -11.03 -13.40 -14.99
CA ASP A 10 -11.93 -12.53 -14.20
C ASP A 10 -11.56 -11.05 -14.43
N PRO A 11 -12.36 -10.30 -15.22
CA PRO A 11 -12.09 -8.89 -15.50
C PRO A 11 -12.06 -8.02 -14.24
N TYR A 12 -12.87 -8.36 -13.22
CA TYR A 12 -12.90 -7.60 -11.97
C TYR A 12 -11.60 -7.81 -11.19
N LEU A 13 -11.15 -9.07 -11.06
CA LEU A 13 -9.89 -9.36 -10.38
C LEU A 13 -8.69 -8.70 -11.09
N ARG A 14 -8.73 -8.64 -12.43
CA ARG A 14 -7.71 -7.93 -13.21
C ARG A 14 -7.76 -6.42 -12.98
N ALA A 15 -8.95 -5.82 -12.93
CA ALA A 15 -9.10 -4.38 -12.65
C ALA A 15 -8.54 -4.03 -11.26
N CYS A 16 -8.95 -4.75 -10.20
CA CYS A 16 -8.42 -4.53 -8.86
C CYS A 16 -6.89 -4.66 -8.80
N LEU A 17 -6.29 -5.57 -9.56
CA LEU A 17 -4.83 -5.71 -9.62
C LEU A 17 -4.13 -4.57 -10.35
N VAL A 18 -4.76 -3.99 -11.37
CA VAL A 18 -4.25 -2.79 -12.04
C VAL A 18 -4.32 -1.61 -11.08
N ASP A 19 -5.45 -1.43 -10.38
CA ASP A 19 -5.60 -0.37 -9.39
C ASP A 19 -4.57 -0.50 -8.26
N CYS A 20 -4.37 -1.72 -7.74
CA CYS A 20 -3.32 -1.99 -6.77
C CYS A 20 -1.91 -1.72 -7.32
N PHE A 21 -1.65 -2.03 -8.59
CA PHE A 21 -0.36 -1.76 -9.21
C PHE A 21 -0.07 -0.25 -9.28
N ASP A 22 -1.07 0.55 -9.63
CA ASP A 22 -0.94 2.00 -9.69
C ASP A 22 -0.73 2.58 -8.28
N LEU A 23 -1.56 2.20 -7.31
CA LEU A 23 -1.43 2.59 -5.89
C LEU A 23 -0.04 2.27 -5.32
N TYR A 24 0.48 1.05 -5.57
CA TYR A 24 1.80 0.67 -5.08
C TYR A 24 2.94 1.36 -5.83
N SER A 25 2.77 1.69 -7.11
CA SER A 25 3.77 2.42 -7.89
C SER A 25 3.93 3.85 -7.37
N ASP A 26 2.81 4.51 -7.05
CA ASP A 26 2.80 5.83 -6.41
C ASP A 26 3.39 5.75 -4.99
N ALA A 27 2.97 4.76 -4.20
CA ALA A 27 3.48 4.54 -2.84
C ALA A 27 5.01 4.34 -2.80
N VAL A 28 5.62 3.68 -3.80
CA VAL A 28 7.09 3.53 -3.89
C VAL A 28 7.78 4.89 -4.07
N SER A 29 7.20 5.77 -4.89
CA SER A 29 7.74 7.13 -5.09
C SER A 29 7.59 7.96 -3.82
N THR A 30 6.41 7.94 -3.19
CA THR A 30 6.12 8.62 -1.92
C THR A 30 7.04 8.16 -0.79
N LEU A 31 7.31 6.85 -0.68
CA LEU A 31 8.20 6.31 0.36
C LEU A 31 9.65 6.79 0.20
N LYS A 32 10.15 6.98 -1.02
CA LYS A 32 11.49 7.56 -1.25
C LYS A 32 11.57 9.01 -0.79
N GLN A 33 10.49 9.76 -0.99
CA GLN A 33 10.38 11.12 -0.47
C GLN A 33 10.34 11.11 1.06
N ALA A 34 9.57 10.21 1.68
CA ALA A 34 9.49 10.09 3.14
C ALA A 34 10.83 9.80 3.80
N ILE A 35 11.65 8.96 3.17
CA ILE A 35 13.02 8.68 3.63
C ILE A 35 13.89 9.94 3.54
N THR A 36 13.71 10.77 2.52
CA THR A 36 14.45 12.02 2.33
C THR A 36 14.07 13.06 3.38
N ASP A 37 12.77 13.21 3.61
CA ASP A 37 12.22 14.16 4.59
C ASP A 37 12.56 13.76 6.02
N TYR A 38 12.44 12.47 6.36
CA TYR A 38 12.86 11.96 7.67
C TYR A 38 14.34 12.25 7.96
N LYS A 39 15.23 12.01 6.98
CA LYS A 39 16.67 12.30 7.12
C LYS A 39 17.00 13.78 7.22
N SER A 40 16.10 14.63 6.73
CA SER A 40 16.21 16.09 6.79
C SER A 40 15.52 16.68 8.02
N ASN A 41 15.02 15.83 8.93
CA ASN A 41 14.23 16.19 10.12
C ASN A 41 12.89 16.88 9.79
N HIS A 42 12.36 16.69 8.58
CA HIS A 42 11.00 17.11 8.22
C HIS A 42 10.01 16.00 8.59
N TYR A 43 9.80 15.80 9.90
CA TYR A 43 9.02 14.67 10.41
C TYR A 43 7.52 14.75 10.10
N GLU A 44 6.95 15.95 10.09
CA GLU A 44 5.55 16.16 9.67
C GLU A 44 5.31 15.70 8.22
N ASP A 45 6.21 16.08 7.30
CA ASP A 45 6.14 15.66 5.89
C ASP A 45 6.33 14.14 5.75
N ALA A 46 7.32 13.58 6.46
CA ALA A 46 7.55 12.14 6.47
C ALA A 46 6.34 11.37 7.03
N ASN A 47 5.69 11.88 8.08
CA ASN A 47 4.47 11.31 8.65
C ASN A 47 3.34 11.30 7.62
N PHE A 48 3.07 12.45 7.00
CA PHE A 48 2.03 12.57 5.98
C PHE A 48 2.25 11.58 4.84
N GLN A 49 3.49 11.48 4.36
CA GLN A 49 3.85 10.59 3.26
C GLN A 49 3.74 9.10 3.63
N VAL A 50 4.21 8.70 4.82
CA VAL A 50 4.06 7.30 5.27
C VAL A 50 2.59 6.95 5.54
N SER A 51 1.78 7.89 6.02
CA SER A 51 0.33 7.70 6.17
C SER A 51 -0.33 7.47 4.80
N SER A 52 0.04 8.24 3.78
CA SER A 52 -0.44 8.00 2.40
C SER A 52 -0.01 6.62 1.86
N VAL A 53 1.20 6.15 2.18
CA VAL A 53 1.67 4.80 1.83
C VAL A 53 0.88 3.70 2.57
N MET A 54 0.47 3.95 3.81
CA MET A 54 -0.43 3.05 4.55
C MET A 54 -1.78 2.95 3.86
N ASP A 55 -2.35 4.08 3.45
CA ASP A 55 -3.65 4.17 2.76
C ASP A 55 -3.64 3.38 1.45
N ALA A 56 -2.55 3.37 0.69
CA ALA A 56 -2.43 2.59 -0.54
C ALA A 56 -2.66 1.08 -0.31
N SER A 57 -2.18 0.53 0.81
CA SER A 57 -2.38 -0.88 1.15
C SER A 57 -3.83 -1.18 1.54
N THR A 58 -4.48 -0.28 2.27
CA THR A 58 -5.88 -0.37 2.68
C THR A 58 -6.80 -0.23 1.47
N ALA A 59 -6.58 0.77 0.62
CA ALA A 59 -7.36 1.01 -0.60
C ALA A 59 -7.25 -0.17 -1.58
N CYS A 60 -6.04 -0.74 -1.76
CA CYS A 60 -5.86 -1.93 -2.57
C CYS A 60 -6.67 -3.12 -2.03
N GLU A 61 -6.67 -3.34 -0.71
CA GLU A 61 -7.44 -4.44 -0.11
C GLU A 61 -8.95 -4.21 -0.20
N ASP A 62 -9.40 -2.97 0.04
CA ASP A 62 -10.81 -2.61 0.00
C ASP A 62 -11.39 -2.70 -1.42
N GLY A 63 -10.61 -2.39 -2.45
CA GLY A 63 -11.01 -2.57 -3.85
C GLY A 63 -11.44 -4.01 -4.18
N PHE A 64 -10.86 -5.04 -3.55
CA PHE A 64 -11.31 -6.44 -3.72
C PHE A 64 -12.57 -6.76 -2.91
N LYS A 65 -12.83 -6.05 -1.80
CA LYS A 65 -13.98 -6.30 -0.91
C LYS A 65 -15.28 -5.72 -1.46
N GLU A 66 -15.22 -4.81 -2.43
CA GLU A 66 -16.40 -4.22 -3.06
C GLU A 66 -17.32 -5.26 -3.73
N LYS A 67 -16.76 -6.39 -4.18
CA LYS A 67 -17.51 -7.52 -4.75
C LYS A 67 -17.56 -8.70 -3.79
N GLN A 68 -18.75 -9.05 -3.34
CA GLN A 68 -18.97 -10.20 -2.46
C GLN A 68 -18.42 -11.49 -3.07
N GLY A 69 -17.72 -12.28 -2.25
CA GLY A 69 -17.14 -13.57 -2.66
C GLY A 69 -15.80 -13.46 -3.37
N VAL A 70 -15.28 -12.25 -3.62
CA VAL A 70 -13.90 -12.05 -4.07
C VAL A 70 -12.99 -11.97 -2.85
N VAL A 71 -11.85 -12.66 -2.94
CA VAL A 71 -10.79 -12.63 -1.94
C VAL A 71 -9.55 -12.07 -2.61
N SER A 72 -8.95 -11.05 -2.00
CA SER A 72 -7.72 -10.43 -2.48
C SER A 72 -6.58 -11.46 -2.53
N PRO A 73 -5.90 -11.62 -3.67
CA PRO A 73 -4.68 -12.43 -3.74
C PRO A 73 -3.49 -11.72 -3.07
N LEU A 74 -3.67 -10.48 -2.61
CA LEU A 74 -2.66 -9.62 -2.01
C LEU A 74 -2.87 -9.40 -0.51
N THR A 75 -3.91 -9.97 0.12
CA THR A 75 -4.25 -9.72 1.55
C THR A 75 -3.04 -9.78 2.47
N LYS A 76 -2.19 -10.82 2.35
CA LYS A 76 -0.99 -10.91 3.18
C LYS A 76 -0.04 -9.72 2.95
N ARG A 77 0.20 -9.35 1.69
CA ARG A 77 1.09 -8.23 1.34
C ARG A 77 0.53 -6.90 1.82
N ASN A 78 -0.78 -6.68 1.66
CA ASN A 78 -1.45 -5.47 2.13
C ASN A 78 -1.34 -5.36 3.65
N ASN A 79 -1.58 -6.45 4.39
CA ASN A 79 -1.42 -6.48 5.84
C ASN A 79 0.03 -6.26 6.30
N ASP A 80 1.00 -6.89 5.63
CA ASP A 80 2.42 -6.71 5.95
C ASP A 80 2.83 -5.24 5.74
N GLN A 81 2.39 -4.60 4.64
CA GLN A 81 2.65 -3.19 4.37
C GLN A 81 2.01 -2.29 5.44
N PHE A 82 0.74 -2.50 5.76
CA PHE A 82 0.01 -1.75 6.79
C PHE A 82 0.72 -1.78 8.14
N GLN A 83 1.20 -2.96 8.56
CA GLN A 83 1.93 -3.09 9.83
C GLN A 83 3.28 -2.37 9.79
N LEU A 84 4.02 -2.49 8.68
CA LEU A 84 5.31 -1.81 8.51
C LEU A 84 5.16 -0.29 8.51
N THR A 85 4.11 0.25 7.87
CA THR A 85 3.83 1.69 7.90
C THR A 85 3.40 2.15 9.30
N ALA A 86 2.60 1.37 10.02
CA ALA A 86 2.22 1.69 11.40
C ALA A 86 3.44 1.75 12.35
N ILE A 87 4.38 0.81 12.22
CA ILE A 87 5.66 0.85 12.95
C ILE A 87 6.46 2.09 12.56
N SER A 88 6.55 2.38 11.26
CA SER A 88 7.30 3.54 10.75
C SER A 88 6.73 4.86 11.29
N LEU A 89 5.40 5.04 11.25
CA LEU A 89 4.71 6.19 11.84
C LEU A 89 4.98 6.32 13.34
N SER A 90 4.98 5.20 14.07
CA SER A 90 5.32 5.20 15.50
C SER A 90 6.74 5.72 15.75
N ILE A 91 7.69 5.41 14.86
CA ILE A 91 9.07 5.92 14.93
C ILE A 91 9.13 7.40 14.60
N ILE A 92 8.43 7.84 13.55
CA ILE A 92 8.40 9.25 13.13
C ILE A 92 7.88 10.12 14.28
N ASN A 93 6.76 9.72 14.90
CA ASN A 93 6.12 10.46 15.99
C ASN A 93 6.92 10.52 17.30
N MET A 94 7.97 9.70 17.46
CA MET A 94 8.90 9.86 18.57
C MET A 94 9.90 11.00 18.37
N ASN A 95 9.96 11.57 17.16
CA ASN A 95 10.87 12.64 16.78
C ASN A 95 10.15 13.97 16.49
N ASP A 96 8.81 14.00 16.58
CA ASP A 96 7.99 15.22 16.55
C ASP A 96 8.17 16.08 17.82
#